data_AF-A0A4U3CIG3-F1
#
_entry.id   AF-A0A4U3CIG3-F1
#
_cell.length_a   1.000
_cell.length_b   1.000
_cell.length_c   1.000
_cell.angle_alpha   90.00
_cell.angle_beta   90.00
_cell.angle_gamma   90.00
#
_symmetry.space_group_name_H-M   'P 1'
#
loop_
_entity.id
_entity.type
_entity.pdbx_description
1 polymer ?
#
loop_
_entity_poly.entity_id
_entity_poly.type
_entity_poly.pdbx_seq_one_letter_code
_entity_poly.pdbx_strand_id
1 'polypeptide(L)'
;MNRPGANHLDRRRRLTPRDYIPLGFGLVAEAPCRVPAGGDAVSANVARIQHELVVLYRNVREHGAGRRTARAFGVSQTVWTRCLAGERFMGETVMAALLRAVYGW
;
A
#
# COMPACT_ATOMS: atom_id res chain seq x y z
N MET A 1 -24.73 -14.76 -10.36
CA MET A 1 -23.75 -14.87 -9.26
C MET A 1 -22.40 -14.35 -9.77
N ASN A 2 -22.10 -13.06 -9.55
CA ASN A 2 -20.88 -12.43 -10.04
C ASN A 2 -19.70 -12.85 -9.16
N ARG A 3 -18.88 -13.80 -9.63
CA ARG A 3 -17.55 -14.03 -9.05
C ARG A 3 -16.77 -12.72 -9.21
N PRO A 4 -16.21 -12.12 -8.14
CA PRO A 4 -15.31 -11.00 -8.30
C PRO A 4 -14.08 -11.52 -9.05
N GLY A 5 -14.02 -11.24 -10.34
CA GLY A 5 -12.82 -11.51 -11.13
C GLY A 5 -11.65 -10.81 -10.48
N ALA A 6 -10.48 -11.44 -10.52
CA ALA A 6 -9.17 -10.95 -10.07
C ALA A 6 -8.68 -9.67 -10.80
N ASN A 7 -9.61 -8.80 -11.17
CA ASN A 7 -9.36 -7.43 -11.57
C ASN A 7 -9.01 -6.65 -10.31
N HIS A 8 -7.73 -6.74 -9.95
CA HIS A 8 -6.98 -5.77 -9.16
C HIS A 8 -7.76 -4.47 -9.00
N LEU A 9 -8.17 -4.14 -7.78
CA LEU A 9 -8.82 -2.87 -7.40
C LEU A 9 -8.12 -1.63 -8.02
N ASP A 10 -6.84 -1.76 -8.37
CA ASP A 10 -6.01 -0.81 -9.11
C ASP A 10 -6.54 -0.34 -10.47
N ARG A 11 -7.18 -1.18 -11.30
CA ARG A 11 -7.42 -0.80 -12.72
C ARG A 11 -8.57 0.19 -12.93
N ARG A 12 -9.49 0.32 -11.96
CA ARG A 12 -10.65 1.23 -12.05
C ARG A 12 -10.55 2.46 -11.16
N ARG A 13 -9.61 2.49 -10.21
CA ARG A 13 -9.45 3.61 -9.28
C ARG A 13 -8.60 4.69 -9.95
N ARG A 14 -9.19 5.88 -10.12
CA ARG A 14 -8.46 7.09 -10.56
C ARG A 14 -7.68 7.74 -9.43
N LEU A 15 -8.09 7.46 -8.19
CA LEU A 15 -7.47 7.96 -6.97
C LEU A 15 -6.47 6.94 -6.42
N THR A 16 -5.42 7.45 -5.80
CA THR A 16 -4.31 6.75 -5.18
C THR A 16 -4.43 6.82 -3.65
N PRO A 17 -3.73 5.96 -2.89
CA PRO A 17 -3.70 6.07 -1.44
C PRO A 17 -3.31 7.47 -0.91
N ARG A 18 -2.39 8.18 -1.60
CA ARG A 18 -2.03 9.56 -1.26
C ARG A 18 -3.20 10.54 -1.39
N ASP A 19 -4.17 10.30 -2.27
CA ASP A 19 -5.33 11.21 -2.36
C ASP A 19 -6.21 11.15 -1.10
N TYR A 20 -6.20 10.01 -0.40
CA TYR A 20 -6.89 9.82 0.88
C TYR A 20 -6.05 10.31 2.07
N ILE A 21 -4.72 10.24 1.99
CA ILE A 21 -3.77 10.66 3.03
C ILE A 21 -2.68 11.54 2.38
N PRO A 22 -3.00 12.79 2.02
CA PRO A 22 -2.14 13.63 1.17
C PRO A 22 -0.84 14.04 1.86
N LEU A 23 -0.87 14.19 3.18
CA LEU A 23 0.26 14.61 3.99
C LEU A 23 0.69 13.45 4.88
N GLY A 24 1.86 12.88 4.61
CA GLY A 24 2.48 11.91 5.50
C GLY A 24 2.14 10.43 5.22
N PHE A 25 1.62 10.07 4.05
CA PHE A 25 1.38 8.65 3.71
C PHE A 25 2.64 7.79 3.95
N GLY A 26 2.50 6.74 4.76
CA GLY A 26 3.59 5.83 5.08
C GLY A 26 4.75 6.49 5.83
N LEU A 27 4.57 7.67 6.41
CA LEU A 27 5.62 8.43 7.10
C LEU A 27 5.19 8.86 8.50
N VAL A 28 4.00 9.45 8.62
CA VAL A 28 3.48 10.01 9.87
C VAL A 28 2.33 9.13 10.32
N ALA A 29 2.51 8.39 11.42
CA ALA A 29 1.55 7.38 11.89
C ALA A 29 0.11 7.92 12.08
N GLU A 30 -0.01 9.18 12.49
CA GLU A 30 -1.30 9.84 12.77
C GLU A 30 -1.79 10.72 11.61
N ALA A 31 -1.28 10.48 10.40
CA ALA A 31 -1.68 11.26 9.24
C ALA A 31 -3.21 11.18 9.01
N PRO A 32 -3.91 12.31 8.84
CA PRO A 32 -5.36 12.31 8.69
C PRO A 32 -5.76 11.62 7.37
N CYS A 33 -6.71 10.68 7.48
CA CYS A 33 -7.33 10.04 6.33
C CYS A 33 -8.70 10.65 6.06
N ARG A 34 -8.96 11.03 4.81
CA ARG A 34 -10.23 11.62 4.37
C ARG A 34 -10.69 10.99 3.07
N VAL A 35 -11.99 11.06 2.79
CA VAL A 35 -12.55 10.68 1.49
C VAL A 35 -12.51 11.91 0.57
N PRO A 36 -11.64 11.95 -0.46
CA PRO A 36 -11.61 13.05 -1.41
C PRO A 36 -12.82 12.98 -2.37
N ALA A 37 -13.03 14.04 -3.15
CA ALA A 37 -14.06 14.06 -4.18
C ALA A 37 -13.85 12.91 -5.19
N GLY A 38 -14.90 12.15 -5.49
CA GLY A 38 -14.85 10.97 -6.35
C GLY A 38 -14.23 9.73 -5.68
N GLY A 39 -13.88 9.82 -4.39
CA GLY A 39 -13.44 8.70 -3.57
C GLY A 39 -14.59 8.00 -2.84
N ASP A 40 -14.26 6.90 -2.20
CA ASP A 40 -15.22 6.09 -1.43
C ASP A 40 -14.63 5.62 -0.10
N ALA A 41 -15.52 5.28 0.84
CA ALA A 41 -15.11 4.88 2.20
C ALA A 41 -14.34 3.55 2.23
N VAL A 42 -14.59 2.62 1.31
CA VAL A 42 -13.85 1.35 1.23
C VAL A 42 -12.40 1.62 0.82
N SER A 43 -12.21 2.44 -0.21
CA SER A 43 -10.89 2.88 -0.66
C SER A 43 -10.15 3.67 0.42
N ALA A 44 -10.83 4.51 1.19
CA ALA A 44 -10.24 5.22 2.34
C ALA A 44 -9.77 4.25 3.44
N ASN A 45 -10.58 3.25 3.78
CA ASN A 45 -10.19 2.22 4.75
C ASN A 45 -9.00 1.39 4.25
N VAL A 46 -8.98 1.01 2.97
CA VAL A 46 -7.84 0.31 2.37
C VAL A 46 -6.59 1.20 2.39
N ALA A 47 -6.70 2.48 2.04
CA ALA A 47 -5.58 3.42 2.07
C ALA A 47 -5.00 3.58 3.48
N ARG A 48 -5.86 3.62 4.51
CA ARG A 48 -5.45 3.66 5.93
C ARG A 48 -4.68 2.41 6.36
N ILE A 49 -5.18 1.22 6.04
CA ILE A 49 -4.47 -0.04 6.36
C ILE A 49 -3.12 -0.09 5.66
N GLN A 50 -3.07 0.29 4.37
CA GLN A 50 -1.82 0.31 3.61
C GLN A 50 -0.84 1.35 4.17
N HIS A 51 -1.33 2.51 4.62
CA HIS A 51 -0.52 3.51 5.31
C HIS A 51 0.12 2.93 6.58
N GLU A 52 -0.67 2.34 7.46
CA GLU A 52 -0.20 1.77 8.74
C GLU A 52 0.85 0.69 8.49
N LEU A 53 0.60 -0.18 7.51
CA LEU A 53 1.54 -1.24 7.14
C LEU A 53 2.88 -0.67 6.60
N VAL A 54 2.84 0.42 5.83
CA VAL A 54 4.08 1.10 5.37
C VAL A 54 4.82 1.72 6.54
N VAL A 55 4.12 2.38 7.48
CA VAL A 55 4.73 2.96 8.68
C VAL A 55 5.43 1.86 9.48
N LEU A 56 4.74 0.76 9.78
CA LEU A 56 5.31 -0.39 10.49
C LEU A 56 6.53 -0.96 9.77
N TYR A 57 6.42 -1.19 8.46
CA TYR A 57 7.54 -1.68 7.66
C TYR A 57 8.75 -0.75 7.71
N ARG A 58 8.55 0.56 7.67
CA ARG A 58 9.67 1.52 7.74
C ARG A 58 10.35 1.54 9.10
N ASN A 59 9.63 1.22 10.18
CA ASN A 59 10.19 1.15 11.52
C ASN A 59 11.04 -0.11 11.74
N VAL A 60 10.76 -1.21 11.03
CA VAL A 60 11.48 -2.49 11.19
C VAL A 60 12.50 -2.77 10.09
N ARG A 61 12.40 -2.12 8.93
CA ARG A 61 13.28 -2.41 7.79
C ARG A 61 14.70 -1.95 8.08
N GLU A 62 15.66 -2.77 7.65
CA GLU A 62 17.02 -2.31 7.44
C GLU A 62 17.11 -1.42 6.19
N HIS A 63 18.02 -0.44 6.20
CA HIS A 63 18.28 0.37 5.02
C HIS A 63 18.74 -0.52 3.84
N GLY A 64 18.13 -0.35 2.67
CA GLY A 64 18.43 -1.16 1.48
C GLY A 64 17.73 -2.53 1.38
N ALA A 65 17.00 -2.99 2.41
CA ALA A 65 16.32 -4.29 2.38
C ALA A 65 15.17 -4.38 1.37
N GLY A 66 14.57 -3.25 0.98
CA GLY A 66 13.35 -3.23 0.15
C GLY A 66 13.47 -3.94 -1.20
N ARG A 67 14.65 -3.91 -1.84
CA ARG A 67 14.87 -4.64 -3.10
C ARG A 67 14.86 -6.15 -2.90
N ARG A 68 15.39 -6.65 -1.77
CA ARG A 68 15.39 -8.08 -1.43
C ARG A 68 13.97 -8.55 -1.11
N THR A 69 13.27 -7.80 -0.27
CA THR A 69 11.87 -8.08 0.11
C THR A 69 10.96 -8.14 -1.12
N ALA A 70 11.02 -7.15 -2.01
CA ALA A 70 10.22 -7.13 -3.23
C ALA A 70 10.53 -8.32 -4.15
N ARG A 71 11.82 -8.62 -4.37
CA ARG A 71 12.25 -9.69 -5.27
C ARG A 71 11.82 -11.08 -4.79
N ALA A 72 11.82 -11.34 -3.48
CA ALA A 72 11.39 -12.62 -2.92
C ALA A 72 9.92 -12.97 -3.28
N PHE A 73 9.11 -11.95 -3.57
CA PHE A 73 7.71 -12.10 -3.97
C PHE A 73 7.45 -11.81 -5.45
N GLY A 74 8.51 -11.72 -6.28
CA GLY A 74 8.39 -11.41 -7.70
C GLY A 74 7.87 -9.99 -8.01
N VAL A 75 7.92 -9.07 -7.05
CA VAL A 75 7.49 -7.67 -7.21
C VAL A 75 8.63 -6.85 -7.80
N SER A 76 8.34 -6.08 -8.86
CA SER A 76 9.33 -5.16 -9.44
C SER A 76 9.63 -4.00 -8.49
N GLN A 77 10.87 -3.51 -8.50
CA GLN A 77 11.28 -2.39 -7.66
C GLN A 77 10.44 -1.13 -7.91
N THR A 78 10.05 -0.87 -9.16
CA THR A 78 9.18 0.26 -9.51
C THR A 78 7.79 0.13 -8.88
N VAL A 79 7.17 -1.06 -8.95
CA VAL A 79 5.86 -1.31 -8.33
C VAL A 79 5.97 -1.15 -6.81
N TRP A 80 7.00 -1.73 -6.21
CA TRP A 80 7.29 -1.62 -4.78
C TRP A 80 7.39 -0.16 -4.33
N THR A 81 8.26 0.63 -4.97
CA THR A 81 8.47 2.04 -4.61
C THR A 81 7.19 2.87 -4.76
N ARG A 82 6.45 2.70 -5.87
CA ARG A 82 5.19 3.43 -6.08
C ARG A 82 4.12 3.08 -5.04
N CYS A 83 4.05 1.82 -4.62
CA CYS A 83 3.16 1.38 -3.55
C CYS A 83 3.55 1.98 -2.19
N LEU A 84 4.84 1.94 -1.82
CA LEU A 84 5.31 2.53 -0.56
C LEU A 84 5.25 4.06 -0.53
N ALA A 85 5.23 4.68 -1.70
CA ALA A 85 4.97 6.09 -1.87
C ALA A 85 3.47 6.40 -1.74
N GLY A 86 2.57 5.44 -1.94
CA GLY A 86 1.12 5.67 -1.98
C GLY A 86 0.65 6.26 -3.32
N GLU A 87 1.44 6.11 -4.38
CA GLU A 87 1.11 6.50 -5.77
C GLU A 87 0.33 5.40 -6.52
N ARG A 88 0.13 4.27 -5.85
CA ARG A 88 -0.62 3.12 -6.32
C ARG A 88 -1.13 2.33 -5.11
N PHE A 89 -2.32 1.74 -5.22
CA PHE A 89 -2.78 0.78 -4.22
C PHE A 89 -1.91 -0.48 -4.24
N MET A 90 -1.68 -1.05 -3.06
CA MET A 90 -0.98 -2.32 -2.95
C MET A 90 -1.84 -3.46 -3.44
N GLY A 91 -1.26 -4.29 -4.31
CA GLY A 91 -1.79 -5.62 -4.59
C GLY A 91 -1.53 -6.59 -3.45
N GLU A 92 -2.19 -7.75 -3.51
CA GLU A 92 -2.03 -8.83 -2.53
C GLU A 92 -0.56 -9.23 -2.34
N THR A 93 0.19 -9.35 -3.43
CA THR A 93 1.61 -9.71 -3.38
C THR A 93 2.48 -8.68 -2.64
N VAL A 94 2.18 -7.38 -2.79
CA VAL A 94 2.90 -6.32 -2.09
C VAL A 94 2.54 -6.32 -0.60
N MET A 95 1.26 -6.54 -0.27
CA MET A 95 0.82 -6.67 1.12
C MET A 95 1.45 -7.89 1.79
N ALA A 96 1.48 -9.06 1.12
CA ALA A 96 2.12 -10.26 1.63
C ALA A 96 3.62 -10.06 1.89
N ALA A 97 4.32 -9.40 0.96
CA ALA A 97 5.74 -9.07 1.13
C ALA A 97 5.99 -8.13 2.34
N LEU A 98 5.11 -7.15 2.57
CA LEU A 98 5.20 -6.28 3.73
C LEU A 98 4.87 -7.01 5.03
N LEU A 99 3.83 -7.85 5.05
CA LEU A 99 3.47 -8.66 6.22
C LEU A 99 4.59 -9.63 6.60
N ARG A 100 5.22 -10.30 5.63
CA ARG A 100 6.43 -11.11 5.86
C ARG A 100 7.55 -10.29 6.49
N ALA A 101 7.79 -9.09 5.96
CA ALA A 101 8.86 -8.24 6.47
C ALA A 101 8.58 -7.68 7.88
N VAL A 102 7.31 -7.43 8.23
CA VAL A 102 6.92 -6.87 9.53
C VAL A 102 6.79 -7.95 10.60
N TYR A 103 6.18 -9.09 10.27
CA TYR A 103 5.79 -10.11 11.25
C TYR A 103 6.52 -11.44 11.10
N GLY A 104 7.31 -11.63 10.04
CA GLY A 104 8.05 -12.88 9.81
C GLY A 104 7.20 -14.08 9.37
N TRP A 105 5.93 -13.87 9.01
CA TRP A 105 4.96 -14.90 8.60
C TRP A 105 5.40 -15.76 7.43
#